data_AF-A0A9D1PRQ2-F1
#
_entry.id   AF-A0A9D1PRQ2-F1
#
_cell.length_a   1.000
_cell.length_b   1.000
_cell.length_c   1.000
_cell.angle_alpha   90.00
_cell.angle_beta   90.00
_cell.angle_gamma   90.00
#
_symmetry.space_group_name_H-M   'P 1'
#
loop_
_entity.id
_entity.type
_entity.pdbx_description
1 polymer ?
#
loop_
_entity_poly.entity_id
_entity_poly.type
_entity_poly.pdbx_seq_one_letter_code
_entity_poly.pdbx_strand_id
1 'polypeptide(L)'
;MAIHITLSAFENRSIIDAVLKLPRLERIIIIFNVVGEFALIDIAQLLGSNLNSVYVQKHSALKKLRQAIEHVNLEMNNVPGGG
;
A
#
# COMPACT_ATOMS: atom_id res chain seq x y z
N MET A 1 -2.05 -1.51 14.92
CA MET A 1 -2.34 -0.24 14.24
C MET A 1 -2.55 -0.52 12.75
N ALA A 2 -3.80 -0.53 12.28
CA ALA A 2 -4.15 -0.82 10.90
C ALA A 2 -3.96 0.45 10.03
N ILE A 3 -3.35 0.30 8.86
CA ILE A 3 -3.27 1.39 7.86
C ILE A 3 -4.48 1.24 6.96
N HIS A 4 -5.43 2.16 7.05
CA HIS A 4 -6.52 2.27 6.09
C HIS A 4 -6.04 3.16 4.95
N ILE A 5 -5.74 2.56 3.79
CA ILE A 5 -5.52 3.32 2.55
C ILE A 5 -6.89 3.37 1.88
N THR A 6 -7.57 4.50 2.00
CA THR A 6 -8.89 4.71 1.38
C THR A 6 -8.73 5.05 -0.10
N LEU A 7 -9.81 4.97 -0.87
CA LEU A 7 -9.83 5.44 -2.27
C LEU A 7 -9.35 6.90 -2.39
N SER A 8 -9.69 7.74 -1.40
CA SER A 8 -9.21 9.13 -1.30
C SER A 8 -7.70 9.24 -1.09
N ALA A 9 -7.04 8.25 -0.48
CA ALA A 9 -5.58 8.21 -0.40
C ALA A 9 -4.94 7.92 -1.78
N PHE A 10 -5.66 7.28 -2.70
CA PHE A 10 -5.24 7.10 -4.09
C PHE A 10 -5.43 8.35 -4.96
N GLU A 11 -5.95 9.46 -4.43
CA GLU A 11 -5.90 10.77 -5.10
C GLU A 11 -4.55 11.48 -4.87
N ASN A 12 -3.77 10.99 -3.90
CA ASN A 12 -2.42 11.49 -3.64
C ASN A 12 -1.42 10.79 -4.57
N ARG A 13 -0.85 11.55 -5.51
CA ARG A 13 0.15 11.07 -6.48
C ARG A 13 1.32 10.33 -5.82
N SER A 14 1.79 10.79 -4.67
CA SER A 14 2.91 10.17 -3.95
C SER A 14 2.55 8.77 -3.41
N ILE A 15 1.28 8.56 -3.03
CA ILE A 15 0.79 7.24 -2.60
C ILE A 15 0.65 6.31 -3.81
N ILE A 16 0.14 6.80 -4.94
CA ILE A 16 0.09 6.04 -6.20
C ILE A 16 1.50 5.58 -6.58
N ASP A 17 2.47 6.49 -6.59
CA ASP A 17 3.85 6.20 -6.95
C ASP A 17 4.49 5.18 -6.00
N ALA A 18 4.21 5.27 -4.70
CA ALA A 18 4.66 4.29 -3.71
C ALA A 18 4.08 2.89 -3.96
N VAL A 19 2.79 2.81 -4.31
CA VAL A 19 2.13 1.54 -4.68
C VAL A 19 2.70 0.98 -5.98
N LEU A 20 2.96 1.82 -6.98
CA LEU A 20 3.55 1.39 -8.26
C LEU A 20 4.96 0.83 -8.08
N LYS A 21 5.72 1.29 -7.09
CA LYS A 21 7.05 0.78 -6.74
C LYS A 21 7.04 -0.56 -5.99
N LEU A 22 5.88 -1.03 -5.52
CA LEU A 22 5.80 -2.35 -4.88
C LEU A 22 6.10 -3.50 -5.87
N PRO A 23 6.67 -4.62 -5.38
CA PRO A 23 6.69 -5.88 -6.11
C PRO A 23 5.31 -6.27 -6.64
N ARG A 24 5.25 -6.93 -7.80
CA ARG A 24 4.00 -7.24 -8.51
C ARG A 24 2.95 -7.89 -7.62
N LEU A 25 3.32 -8.91 -6.84
CA LEU A 25 2.38 -9.61 -5.96
C LEU A 25 1.86 -8.71 -4.84
N GLU A 26 2.74 -7.95 -4.20
CA GLU A 26 2.37 -7.00 -3.15
C GLU A 26 1.40 -5.92 -3.68
N ARG A 27 1.67 -5.39 -4.87
CA ARG A 27 0.80 -4.42 -5.54
C ARG A 27 -0.59 -4.99 -5.81
N ILE A 28 -0.67 -6.21 -6.36
CA ILE A 28 -1.95 -6.88 -6.60
C ILE A 28 -2.72 -7.03 -5.29
N ILE A 29 -2.07 -7.53 -4.23
CA ILE A 29 -2.70 -7.74 -2.92
C ILE A 29 -3.21 -6.43 -2.32
N ILE A 30 -2.45 -5.34 -2.41
CA ILE A 30 -2.89 -4.02 -1.93
C ILE A 30 -4.09 -3.52 -2.73
N ILE A 31 -4.05 -3.59 -4.06
CA ILE A 31 -5.16 -3.14 -4.91
C ILE A 31 -6.43 -3.94 -4.60
N PHE A 32 -6.37 -5.27 -4.61
CA PHE A 32 -7.57 -6.06 -4.36
C PHE A 32 -8.06 -5.95 -2.91
N ASN A 33 -7.19 -6.09 -1.90
CA ASN A 33 -7.67 -6.14 -0.52
C ASN A 33 -7.97 -4.77 0.08
N VAL A 34 -7.13 -3.77 -0.21
CA VAL A 34 -7.20 -2.48 0.47
C VAL A 34 -8.04 -1.47 -0.33
N VAL A 35 -7.92 -1.48 -1.66
CA VAL A 35 -8.68 -0.57 -2.53
C VAL A 35 -10.02 -1.18 -2.94
N GLY A 36 -10.01 -2.45 -3.35
CA GLY A 36 -11.20 -3.17 -3.81
C GLY A 36 -11.96 -3.92 -2.72
N GLU A 37 -11.49 -3.89 -1.47
CA GLU A 37 -12.11 -4.54 -0.30
C GLU A 37 -12.35 -6.06 -0.43
N PHE A 38 -11.62 -6.74 -1.32
CA PHE A 38 -11.71 -8.20 -1.49
C PHE A 38 -11.13 -8.94 -0.28
N ALA A 39 -11.74 -10.06 0.12
CA ALA A 39 -11.21 -10.87 1.21
C ALA A 39 -9.87 -11.53 0.81
N LEU A 40 -8.97 -11.70 1.78
CA LEU A 40 -7.65 -12.29 1.52
C LEU A 40 -7.74 -13.75 1.05
N ILE A 41 -8.79 -14.47 1.44
CA ILE A 41 -9.02 -15.84 0.99
C ILE A 41 -9.36 -15.88 -0.51
N ASP A 42 -10.18 -14.96 -1.01
CA ASP A 42 -10.53 -14.86 -2.43
C ASP A 42 -9.30 -14.49 -3.26
N ILE A 43 -8.45 -13.59 -2.74
CA ILE A 43 -7.19 -13.22 -3.37
C ILE A 43 -6.21 -14.41 -3.40
N ALA A 44 -6.14 -15.20 -2.32
CA ALA A 44 -5.30 -16.39 -2.29
C ALA A 44 -5.73 -17.42 -3.35
N GLN A 45 -7.04 -17.64 -3.49
CA GLN A 45 -7.61 -18.49 -4.53
C GLN A 45 -7.30 -17.95 -5.93
N LEU A 46 -7.51 -16.64 -6.17
CA LEU A 46 -7.23 -15.99 -7.45
C LEU A 46 -5.75 -16.11 -7.86
N LEU A 47 -4.84 -16.03 -6.89
CA LEU A 47 -3.40 -16.08 -7.13
C LEU A 47 -2.83 -17.51 -7.15
N GLY A 48 -3.65 -18.53 -6.91
CA GLY A 48 -3.17 -19.91 -6.74
C GLY A 48 -2.15 -20.04 -5.60
N SER A 49 -2.32 -19.25 -4.54
CA SER A 49 -1.41 -19.19 -3.38
C SER A 49 -2.13 -19.60 -2.10
N ASN A 50 -1.37 -19.79 -1.02
CA ASN A 50 -1.96 -20.04 0.29
C ASN A 50 -2.21 -18.73 1.04
N LEU A 51 -3.21 -18.75 1.93
CA LEU A 51 -3.63 -17.58 2.70
C LEU A 51 -2.48 -16.96 3.52
N ASN A 52 -1.61 -17.79 4.12
CA ASN A 52 -0.46 -17.30 4.89
C ASN A 52 0.51 -16.49 4.04
N SER A 53 0.82 -16.96 2.83
CA SER A 53 1.69 -16.24 1.90
C SER A 53 1.10 -14.89 1.55
N VAL A 54 -0.21 -14.83 1.24
CA VAL A 54 -0.91 -13.57 0.97
C VAL A 54 -0.87 -12.62 2.18
N TYR A 55 -1.03 -13.13 3.40
CA TYR A 55 -0.90 -12.34 4.64
C TYR A 55 0.50 -11.73 4.79
N VAL A 56 1.55 -12.53 4.60
CA VAL A 56 2.95 -12.08 4.72
C VAL A 56 3.25 -11.02 3.67
N GLN A 57 2.81 -11.23 2.43
CA GLN A 57 3.00 -10.27 1.35
C GLN A 57 2.22 -8.96 1.61
N LYS A 58 0.97 -9.04 2.11
CA LYS A 58 0.22 -7.86 2.55
C LYS A 58 0.96 -7.09 3.63
N HIS A 59 1.48 -7.79 4.64
CA HIS A 59 2.21 -7.16 5.74
C HIS A 59 3.49 -6.46 5.25
N SER A 60 4.26 -7.12 4.40
CA SER A 60 5.45 -6.55 3.75
C SER A 60 5.11 -5.30 2.94
N ALA A 61 4.05 -5.36 2.13
CA ALA A 61 3.58 -4.24 1.32
C ALA A 61 3.20 -3.02 2.18
N LEU A 62 2.40 -3.22 3.23
CA LEU A 62 1.98 -2.16 4.14
C LEU A 62 3.16 -1.52 4.88
N LYS A 63 4.17 -2.31 5.25
CA LYS A 63 5.41 -1.79 5.85
C LYS A 63 6.15 -0.86 4.90
N LYS A 64 6.31 -1.25 3.63
CA LYS A 64 6.98 -0.42 2.60
C LYS A 64 6.21 0.86 2.31
N LEU A 65 4.88 0.76 2.21
CA LEU A 65 4.02 1.94 2.01
C LEU A 65 4.11 2.91 3.17
N ARG A 66 4.13 2.41 4.42
CA ARG A 66 4.33 3.27 5.60
C ARG A 66 5.65 4.05 5.51
N GLN A 67 6.75 3.37 5.18
CA GLN A 67 8.06 4.00 5.05
C GLN A 67 8.07 5.07 3.94
N ALA A 68 7.41 4.80 2.82
CA ALA A 68 7.30 5.78 1.73
C ALA A 68 6.47 7.01 2.15
N ILE A 69 5.37 6.81 2.87
CA ILE A 69 4.51 7.92 3.34
C ILE A 69 5.21 8.75 4.42
N GLU A 70 5.92 8.11 5.36
CA GLU A 70 6.72 8.81 6.37
C GLU A 70 7.79 9.70 5.71
N HIS A 71 8.44 9.22 4.64
CA HIS A 71 9.40 10.02 3.87
C HIS A 71 8.74 11.24 3.21
N VAL A 72 7.58 11.05 2.57
CA VAL A 72 6.82 12.15 1.92
C VAL A 72 6.39 13.20 2.94
N ASN A 73 5.91 12.78 4.11
CA ASN A 73 5.52 13.71 5.18
C ASN A 73 6.73 14.48 5.72
N LEU A 74 7.91 13.87 5.80
CA LEU A 74 9.14 14.57 6.20
C LEU A 74 9.58 15.59 5.14
N GLU A 75 9.48 15.27 3.85
CA GLU A 75 9.80 16.21 2.76
C GLU A 75 8.87 17.42 2.73
N MET A 76 7.55 17.20 2.93
CA MET A 76 6.56 18.28 2.97
C MET A 76 6.74 19.21 4.19
N ASN A 77 7.22 18.69 5.32
CA ASN A 77 7.48 19.48 6.53
C ASN A 77 8.85 20.18 6.54
N ASN A 78 9.73 19.89 5.57
CA ASN A 78 11.05 20.50 5.45
C ASN A 78 11.16 21.54 4.32
N VAL A 79 10.03 21.97 3.72
CA VAL A 79 10.05 23.11 2.80
C VAL A 79 10.35 24.38 3.60
N PRO A 80 11.51 25.04 3.42
CA PRO A 80 11.77 26.32 4.07
C PRO A 80 10.78 27.32 3.50
N GLY A 81 10.13 28.09 4.38
CA GLY A 81 9.15 29.10 4.01
C GLY A 81 9.61 29.96 2.84
N GLY A 82 8.82 29.95 1.77
CA GLY A 82 8.84 31.00 0.75
C GLY A 82 8.01 32.16 1.25
N GLY A 83 8.66 33.30 1.51
CA GLY A 83 8.08 34.55 1.98
C GLY A 83 9.07 35.35 2.79
#